data_AF-A0AAJ1IHG6-F1
#
_entry.id   AF-A0AAJ1IHG6-F1
#
_cell.length_a   1.000
_cell.length_b   1.000
_cell.length_c   1.000
_cell.angle_alpha   90.00
_cell.angle_beta   90.00
_cell.angle_gamma   90.00
#
_symmetry.space_group_name_H-M   'P 1'
#
loop_
_entity.id
_entity.type
_entity.pdbx_description
1 polymer ?
#
loop_
_entity_poly.entity_id
_entity_poly.type
_entity_poly.pdbx_seq_one_letter_code
_entity_poly.pdbx_strand_id
1 'polypeptide(L)'
;MLRELKNASQEKTGFRRIFIGDYFDLFVWYESRGGVLIGFELSYNKGVDEHSIIWKQVSGWFHARVDSGEEHAGMMKQTPVLMSDGLFDSRPIAEKFRRMSTEISRDVADLVYEKLLQYE
;
A
#
# COMPACT_ATOMS: atom_id res chain seq x y z
N MET A 1 4.37 14.38 -2.58
CA MET A 1 3.44 14.17 -1.44
C MET A 1 2.31 13.25 -1.88
N LEU A 2 1.67 12.53 -0.96
CA LEU A 2 0.47 11.73 -1.24
C LEU A 2 -0.78 12.61 -1.28
N ARG A 3 -1.68 12.35 -2.24
CA ARG A 3 -2.94 13.08 -2.41
C ARG A 3 -4.09 12.15 -2.71
N GLU A 4 -5.24 12.42 -2.11
CA GLU A 4 -6.44 11.59 -2.30
C GLU A 4 -7.11 11.83 -3.65
N LEU A 5 -7.42 10.75 -4.36
CA LEU A 5 -8.29 10.75 -5.54
C LEU A 5 -9.75 10.69 -5.10
N LYS A 6 -10.44 11.84 -5.13
CA LYS A 6 -11.82 11.98 -4.62
C LYS A 6 -12.88 11.17 -5.39
N ASN A 7 -12.65 10.89 -6.68
CA ASN A 7 -13.59 10.19 -7.56
C ASN A 7 -13.01 8.86 -8.08
N ALA A 8 -12.29 8.14 -7.21
CA ALA A 8 -11.73 6.84 -7.56
C ALA A 8 -12.83 5.79 -7.81
N SER A 9 -12.64 4.95 -8.83
CA SER A 9 -13.50 3.80 -9.10
C SER A 9 -13.54 2.84 -7.91
N GLN A 10 -14.74 2.40 -7.56
CA GLN A 10 -15.02 1.56 -6.39
C GLN A 10 -15.23 0.10 -6.79
N GLU A 11 -14.85 -0.81 -5.90
CA GLU A 11 -15.16 -2.24 -6.04
C GLU A 11 -16.67 -2.47 -5.86
N LYS A 12 -17.21 -3.56 -6.45
CA LYS A 12 -18.63 -3.91 -6.30
C LYS A 12 -19.03 -4.20 -4.84
N THR A 13 -18.06 -4.64 -4.03
CA THR A 13 -18.23 -4.95 -2.61
C THR A 13 -17.14 -4.25 -1.80
N GLY A 14 -17.55 -3.49 -0.79
CA GLY A 14 -16.66 -2.72 0.07
C GLY A 14 -16.47 -1.26 -0.37
N PHE A 15 -15.48 -0.60 0.22
CA PHE A 15 -15.13 0.78 -0.11
C PHE A 15 -13.60 0.93 -0.17
N ARG A 16 -13.10 1.68 -1.17
CA ARG A 16 -11.67 1.93 -1.32
C ARG A 16 -11.38 3.41 -1.47
N ARG A 17 -10.34 3.86 -0.76
CA ARG A 17 -9.71 5.17 -0.96
C ARG A 17 -8.37 4.98 -1.66
N ILE A 18 -8.04 5.88 -2.58
CA ILE A 18 -6.79 5.84 -3.35
C ILE A 18 -6.06 7.15 -3.11
N PHE A 19 -4.78 7.05 -2.77
CA PHE A 19 -3.89 8.18 -2.60
C PHE A 19 -2.69 7.98 -3.53
N ILE A 20 -2.36 8.98 -4.32
CA ILE A 20 -1.27 8.90 -5.29
C ILE A 20 -0.20 9.93 -5.00
N GLY A 21 1.03 9.60 -5.38
CA GLY A 21 2.18 10.49 -5.25
C GLY A 21 3.34 10.03 -6.12
N ASP A 22 4.41 10.83 -6.11
CA ASP A 22 5.57 10.56 -6.98
C ASP A 22 6.35 9.33 -6.53
N TYR A 23 6.42 9.09 -5.22
CA TYR A 23 7.15 7.96 -4.64
C TYR A 23 6.26 6.82 -4.16
N PHE A 24 5.08 7.16 -3.62
CA PHE A 24 4.13 6.19 -3.07
C PHE A 24 2.81 6.27 -3.80
N ASP A 25 2.17 5.13 -3.99
CA ASP A 25 0.72 5.02 -4.15
C ASP A 25 0.16 4.17 -3.01
N LEU A 26 -0.97 4.59 -2.44
CA LEU A 26 -1.61 3.94 -1.32
C LEU A 26 -3.08 3.64 -1.68
N PHE A 27 -3.44 2.36 -1.59
CA PHE A 27 -4.80 1.88 -1.71
C PHE A 27 -5.26 1.40 -0.35
N VAL A 28 -6.42 1.86 0.11
CA VAL A 28 -6.95 1.52 1.44
C VAL A 28 -8.34 0.96 1.31
N TRP A 29 -8.54 -0.25 1.82
CA TRP A 29 -9.82 -0.95 1.77
C TRP A 29 -10.55 -0.91 3.10
N TYR A 30 -11.85 -0.72 3.02
CA TYR A 30 -12.78 -0.72 4.15
C TYR A 30 -13.89 -1.73 3.88
N GLU A 31 -14.43 -2.30 4.96
CA GLU A 31 -15.61 -3.18 4.90
C GLU A 31 -16.81 -2.51 4.20
N SER A 32 -16.99 -1.22 4.45
CA SER A 32 -18.01 -0.38 3.84
C SER A 32 -17.62 1.10 3.96
N ARG A 33 -18.40 2.00 3.35
CA ARG A 33 -18.13 3.45 3.43
C ARG A 33 -18.30 3.93 4.88
N GLY A 34 -17.21 4.44 5.48
CA GLY A 34 -17.18 4.84 6.89
C GLY A 34 -17.04 3.67 7.88
N GLY A 35 -16.82 2.44 7.36
CA GLY A 35 -16.59 1.25 8.17
C GLY A 35 -15.13 1.08 8.59
N VAL A 36 -14.78 -0.12 9.03
CA VAL A 36 -13.43 -0.48 9.50
C VAL A 36 -12.49 -0.68 8.32
N LEU A 37 -11.24 -0.21 8.46
CA LEU A 37 -10.15 -0.47 7.54
C LEU A 37 -9.72 -1.94 7.65
N ILE A 38 -9.84 -2.69 6.56
CA ILE A 38 -9.60 -4.14 6.50
C ILE A 38 -8.32 -4.50 5.75
N GLY A 39 -7.68 -3.54 5.11
CA GLY A 39 -6.39 -3.73 4.48
C GLY A 39 -5.89 -2.49 3.76
N PHE A 40 -4.64 -2.55 3.33
CA PHE A 40 -4.07 -1.57 2.40
C PHE A 40 -3.01 -2.21 1.52
N GLU A 41 -2.69 -1.51 0.43
CA GLU A 41 -1.51 -1.75 -0.39
C GLU A 41 -0.75 -0.43 -0.53
N LEU A 42 0.54 -0.47 -0.21
CA LEU A 42 1.47 0.63 -0.35
C LEU A 42 2.53 0.24 -1.39
N SER A 43 2.41 0.84 -2.58
CA SER A 43 3.40 0.72 -3.65
C SER A 43 4.46 1.82 -3.48
N TYR A 44 5.73 1.49 -3.65
CA TYR A 44 6.85 2.41 -3.45
C TYR A 44 7.98 2.18 -4.46
N ASN A 45 8.94 3.12 -4.55
CA ASN A 45 10.04 3.08 -5.52
C ASN A 45 9.58 3.06 -6.99
N LYS A 46 8.45 3.75 -7.27
CA LYS A 46 7.84 3.88 -8.60
C LYS A 46 8.87 4.25 -9.68
N GLY A 47 8.87 3.51 -10.78
CA GLY A 47 9.70 3.77 -11.97
C GLY A 47 11.19 3.39 -11.86
N VAL A 48 11.62 2.77 -10.76
CA VAL A 48 13.02 2.30 -10.60
C VAL A 48 13.04 0.83 -10.19
N ASP A 49 12.45 0.52 -9.04
CA ASP A 49 12.47 -0.81 -8.46
C ASP A 49 11.21 -0.95 -7.62
N GLU A 50 10.07 -0.99 -8.32
CA GLU A 50 8.77 -0.85 -7.69
C GLU A 50 8.42 -2.08 -6.87
N HIS A 51 7.87 -1.83 -5.69
CA HIS A 51 7.48 -2.86 -4.73
C HIS A 51 6.15 -2.49 -4.10
N SER A 52 5.36 -3.50 -3.72
CA SER A 52 4.10 -3.34 -3.00
C SER A 52 4.16 -4.07 -1.67
N ILE A 53 3.85 -3.35 -0.58
CA ILE A 53 3.57 -3.92 0.74
C ILE A 53 2.05 -3.98 0.88
N ILE A 54 1.51 -5.18 1.07
CA ILE A 54 0.08 -5.42 1.22
C ILE A 54 -0.16 -5.96 2.63
N TRP A 55 -1.10 -5.34 3.32
CA TRP A 55 -1.63 -5.86 4.57
C TRP A 55 -3.13 -6.10 4.42
N LYS A 56 -3.59 -7.26 4.87
CA LYS A 56 -5.02 -7.58 4.97
C LYS A 56 -5.29 -8.15 6.36
N GLN A 57 -6.38 -7.73 6.97
CA GLN A 57 -6.76 -8.13 8.33
C GLN A 57 -6.85 -9.66 8.49
N VAL A 58 -7.35 -10.37 7.48
CA VAL A 58 -7.55 -11.83 7.53
C VAL A 58 -6.31 -12.62 7.11
N SER A 59 -5.57 -12.14 6.12
CA SER A 59 -4.47 -12.91 5.50
C SER A 59 -3.07 -12.41 5.83
N GLY A 60 -2.94 -11.35 6.64
CA GLY A 60 -1.63 -10.84 7.09
C GLY A 60 -0.89 -10.03 6.03
N TRP A 61 0.44 -10.16 6.03
CA TRP A 61 1.38 -9.38 5.23
C TRP A 61 1.80 -10.10 3.95
N PHE A 62 1.95 -9.33 2.88
CA PHE A 62 2.57 -9.75 1.64
C PHE A 62 3.49 -8.63 1.14
N HIS A 63 4.68 -8.98 0.69
CA HIS A 63 5.59 -8.05 0.04
C HIS A 63 6.00 -8.62 -1.31
N ALA A 64 5.78 -7.84 -2.36
CA ALA A 64 6.01 -8.25 -3.73
C ALA A 64 6.78 -7.17 -4.48
N ARG A 65 7.70 -7.58 -5.35
CA ARG A 65 8.27 -6.72 -6.37
C ARG A 65 7.28 -6.61 -7.53
N VAL A 66 7.07 -5.39 -8.02
CA VAL A 66 6.23 -5.12 -9.18
C VAL A 66 7.12 -5.19 -10.42
N ASP A 67 7.09 -6.31 -11.12
CA ASP A 67 7.71 -6.41 -12.44
C ASP A 67 6.91 -5.57 -13.43
N SER A 68 7.59 -4.61 -14.08
CA SER A 68 7.03 -3.84 -15.20
C SER A 68 6.98 -4.73 -16.45
N GLY A 69 6.32 -5.88 -16.36
CA GLY A 69 6.04 -6.73 -17.51
C GLY A 69 4.98 -6.04 -18.36
N GLU A 70 5.32 -5.77 -19.62
CA GLU A 70 4.44 -5.20 -20.64
C GLU A 70 3.02 -5.81 -20.59
N GLU A 71 2.01 -4.92 -20.69
CA GLU A 71 0.63 -5.22 -21.05
C GLU A 71 -0.02 -6.41 -20.33
N HIS A 72 -0.59 -6.21 -19.14
CA HIS A 72 -1.95 -6.68 -18.83
C HIS A 72 -2.46 -6.05 -17.53
N ALA A 73 -3.50 -5.23 -17.66
CA ALA A 73 -4.35 -4.84 -16.55
C ALA A 73 -4.95 -6.12 -15.92
N GLY A 74 -4.68 -6.33 -14.62
CA GLY A 74 -5.53 -7.19 -13.78
C GLY A 74 -4.86 -8.37 -13.08
N MET A 75 -3.61 -8.72 -13.37
CA MET A 75 -2.90 -9.76 -12.63
C MET A 75 -1.44 -9.36 -12.41
N MET A 76 -1.19 -8.62 -11.33
CA MET A 76 0.16 -8.57 -10.77
C MET A 76 0.60 -10.01 -10.53
N LYS A 77 1.75 -10.39 -11.10
CA LYS A 77 2.44 -11.62 -10.70
C LYS A 77 2.88 -11.41 -9.26
N GLN A 78 1.99 -11.74 -8.31
CA GLN A 78 2.28 -11.79 -6.89
C GLN A 78 3.22 -12.97 -6.67
N THR A 79 4.48 -12.80 -7.06
CA THR A 79 5.53 -13.70 -6.61
C THR A 79 5.82 -13.26 -5.18
N PRO A 80 5.55 -14.08 -4.15
CA PRO A 80 6.04 -13.78 -2.82
C PRO A 80 7.54 -13.61 -2.96
N VAL A 81 8.07 -12.43 -2.66
CA VAL A 81 9.52 -12.26 -2.65
C VAL A 81 9.97 -12.94 -1.37
N LEU A 82 10.27 -14.23 -1.47
CA LEU A 82 11.11 -14.92 -0.50
C LEU A 82 12.51 -14.33 -0.69
N MET A 83 12.78 -13.18 -0.08
CA MET A 83 14.14 -12.65 -0.01
C MET A 83 14.94 -13.64 0.84
N SER A 84 15.60 -14.56 0.13
CA SER A 84 16.65 -15.39 0.72
C SER A 84 17.79 -14.44 1.10
N ASP A 85 18.16 -14.45 2.38
CA ASP A 85 19.29 -13.75 3.02
C ASP A 85 19.16 -12.32 3.60
N GLY A 86 17.97 -11.81 3.94
CA GLY A 86 17.95 -10.65 4.85
C GLY A 86 16.59 -9.99 5.06
N LEU A 87 16.20 -9.85 6.33
CA LEU A 87 14.94 -9.24 6.79
C LEU A 87 14.64 -7.93 6.02
N PHE A 88 13.48 -7.86 5.37
CA PHE A 88 12.95 -6.60 4.85
C PHE A 88 12.78 -5.61 6.02
N ASP A 89 13.54 -4.52 6.02
CA ASP A 89 13.39 -3.44 7.01
C ASP A 89 12.32 -2.46 6.54
N SER A 90 11.13 -2.54 7.14
CA SER A 90 10.02 -1.65 6.85
C SER A 90 10.21 -0.23 7.42
N ARG A 91 11.12 -0.03 8.38
CA ARG A 91 11.23 1.24 9.12
C ARG A 91 11.62 2.42 8.22
N PRO A 92 12.60 2.32 7.30
CA PRO A 92 12.90 3.40 6.36
C PRO A 92 11.69 3.77 5.49
N ILE A 93 10.88 2.78 5.10
CA ILE A 93 9.66 2.98 4.33
C ILE A 93 8.60 3.69 5.17
N ALA A 94 8.39 3.26 6.42
CA ALA A 94 7.47 3.88 7.37
C ALA A 94 7.82 5.36 7.62
N GLU A 95 9.09 5.66 7.89
CA GLU A 95 9.57 7.02 8.13
C GLU A 95 9.39 7.91 6.90
N LYS A 96 9.65 7.37 5.71
CA LYS A 96 9.41 8.11 4.47
C LYS A 96 7.92 8.32 4.22
N PHE A 97 7.09 7.31 4.47
CA PHE A 97 5.64 7.39 4.37
C PHE A 97 5.11 8.50 5.27
N ARG A 98 5.55 8.56 6.53
CA ARG A 98 5.15 9.59 7.50
C ARG A 98 5.38 11.02 7.00
N ARG A 99 6.50 11.26 6.32
CA ARG A 99 6.82 12.56 5.72
C ARG A 99 5.98 12.88 4.49
N MET A 100 5.58 11.85 3.74
CA MET A 100 4.86 11.99 2.47
C MET A 100 3.34 12.02 2.64
N SER A 101 2.82 11.57 3.79
CA SER A 101 1.41 11.44 4.12
C SER A 101 0.81 12.68 4.82
N THR A 102 1.51 13.82 4.85
CA THR A 102 1.06 15.02 5.58
C THR A 102 -0.19 15.67 4.99
N GLU A 103 -0.50 15.39 3.72
CA GLU A 103 -1.64 15.96 2.99
C GLU A 103 -2.87 15.01 2.92
N ILE A 104 -2.76 13.79 3.47
CA ILE A 104 -3.87 12.83 3.51
C ILE A 104 -4.53 12.79 4.89
N SER A 105 -5.64 12.07 5.01
CA SER A 105 -6.37 11.97 6.28
C SER A 105 -5.50 11.32 7.37
N ARG A 106 -5.47 11.93 8.56
CA ARG A 106 -4.59 11.53 9.65
C ARG A 106 -4.86 10.11 10.14
N ASP A 107 -6.12 9.72 10.22
CA ASP A 107 -6.55 8.36 10.57
C ASP A 107 -5.90 7.30 9.68
N VAL A 108 -5.87 7.54 8.35
CA VAL A 108 -5.23 6.63 7.40
C VAL A 108 -3.72 6.66 7.55
N ALA A 109 -3.13 7.85 7.66
CA ALA A 109 -1.68 8.00 7.78
C ALA A 109 -1.14 7.35 9.06
N ASP A 110 -1.81 7.53 10.20
CA ASP A 110 -1.43 6.95 11.48
C ASP A 110 -1.54 5.42 11.42
N LEU A 111 -2.67 4.88 10.95
CA LEU A 111 -2.87 3.43 10.88
C LEU A 111 -1.86 2.74 9.96
N VAL A 112 -1.63 3.28 8.76
CA VAL A 112 -0.66 2.69 7.82
C VAL A 112 0.76 2.78 8.39
N TYR A 113 1.13 3.90 9.00
CA TYR A 113 2.45 4.05 9.64
C TYR A 113 2.66 3.04 10.77
N GLU A 114 1.70 2.92 11.69
CA GLU A 114 1.74 1.95 12.79
C GLU A 114 1.84 0.52 12.27
N LYS A 115 1.09 0.19 11.21
CA LYS A 115 1.16 -1.13 10.58
C LYS A 115 2.52 -1.39 9.96
N LEU A 116 3.11 -0.45 9.22
CA LEU A 116 4.45 -0.63 8.67
C LEU A 116 5.50 -0.88 9.77
N LEU A 117 5.37 -0.24 10.94
CA LEU A 117 6.26 -0.52 12.08
C LEU A 117 6.06 -1.90 12.71
N GLN A 118 4.90 -2.52 12.52
CA GLN A 118 4.54 -3.88 12.97
C GLN A 118 4.83 -4.94 11.89
N TYR A 119 5.47 -4.59 10.78
CA TYR A 119 5.84 -5.56 9.76
C TYR A 119 6.87 -6.53 10.35
N GLU A 120 6.58 -7.83 10.28
CA GLU A 120 7.42 -8.95 10.71
C GLU A 120 7.56 -9.99 9.60
#